data_AF-A0A392QJN4-F1
#
_entry.id   AF-A0A392QJN4-F1
#
_cell.length_a   1.000
_cell.length_b   1.000
_cell.length_c   1.000
_cell.angle_alpha   90.00
_cell.angle_beta   90.00
_cell.angle_gamma   90.00
#
_symmetry.space_group_name_H-M   'P 1'
#
loop_
_entity.id
_entity.type
_entity.pdbx_description
1 polymer ?
#
loop_
_entity_poly.entity_id
_entity_poly.type
_entity_poly.pdbx_seq_one_letter_code
_entity_poly.pdbx_strand_id
1 'polypeptide(L)' 'PDICFAVGLVSRFMEDPRQSHMKAATRILRYIAGTLDYGILFPKSAKNTKLEIVCYSDAD' A
#
# COMPACT_ATOMS: atom_id res chain seq x y z
N PRO A 1 7.98 5.44 -1.92
CA PRO A 1 7.48 4.39 -2.85
C PRO A 1 5.95 4.33 -2.82
N ASP A 2 5.29 4.57 -3.94
CA ASP A 2 3.84 4.41 -4.05
C ASP A 2 3.51 2.90 -4.13
N ILE A 3 3.04 2.36 -2.99
CA ILE A 3 2.76 0.92 -2.88
C ILE A 3 1.52 0.53 -3.68
N CYS A 4 0.52 1.40 -3.76
CA CYS A 4 -0.71 1.15 -4.51
C CYS A 4 -0.41 1.02 -6.00
N PHE A 5 0.44 1.92 -6.53
CA PHE A 5 0.89 1.83 -7.92
C PHE A 5 1.69 0.54 -8.19
N ALA A 6 2.65 0.22 -7.32
CA ALA A 6 3.47 -0.97 -7.48
C ALA A 6 2.65 -2.27 -7.43
N VAL A 7 1.71 -2.37 -6.49
CA VAL A 7 0.79 -3.51 -6.37
C VAL A 7 -0.12 -3.60 -7.59
N GLY A 8 -0.75 -2.50 -8.01
CA GLY A 8 -1.63 -2.46 -9.17
C GLY A 8 -0.93 -2.83 -10.48
N LEU A 9 0.34 -2.44 -10.65
CA LEU A 9 1.14 -2.83 -11.82
C LEU A 9 1.42 -4.34 -11.84
N VAL A 10 1.79 -4.93 -10.70
CA VAL A 10 2.08 -6.36 -10.58
C VAL A 10 0.82 -7.21 -10.72
N SER A 11 -0.34 -6.72 -10.24
CA SER A 11 -1.62 -7.43 -10.30
C SER A 11 -2.02 -7.82 -11.73
N ARG A 12 -1.70 -6.97 -12.72
CA ARG A 12 -1.98 -7.20 -14.15
C ARG A 12 -1.31 -8.45 -14.73
N PHE A 13 -0.27 -8.95 -14.07
CA PHE A 13 0.49 -10.11 -14.52
C PHE A 13 0.28 -11.34 -13.63
N MET A 14 -0.71 -11.32 -12.74
CA MET A 14 -0.98 -12.46 -11.84
C MET A 14 -1.71 -13.63 -12.53
N GLU A 15 -2.35 -13.40 -13.67
CA GLU A 15 -2.97 -14.46 -14.47
C GLU A 15 -1.91 -15.42 -15.07
N ASP A 16 -0.76 -14.90 -15.51
CA ASP A 16 0.40 -15.68 -15.95
C ASP A 16 1.73 -15.00 -15.50
N PRO A 17 2.17 -15.24 -14.26
CA PRO A 17 3.31 -14.53 -13.70
C PRO A 17 4.65 -15.10 -14.17
N ARG A 18 5.43 -14.26 -14.83
CA ARG A 18 6.84 -14.53 -15.13
C ARG A 18 7.73 -14.35 -13.90
N GLN A 19 8.94 -14.91 -13.94
CA GLN A 19 9.91 -14.79 -12.84
C GLN A 19 10.21 -13.34 -12.43
N SER A 20 10.20 -12.41 -13.38
CA SER A 20 10.36 -10.97 -13.12
C SER A 20 9.24 -10.41 -12.25
N HIS A 21 7.98 -10.76 -12.55
CA HIS A 21 6.81 -10.34 -11.79
C HIS A 21 6.82 -10.93 -10.39
N MET A 22 7.18 -12.21 -10.26
CA MET A 22 7.31 -12.88 -8.96
C MET A 22 8.38 -12.22 -8.08
N LYS A 23 9.55 -11.91 -8.65
CA LYS A 23 10.60 -11.17 -7.93
C LYS A 23 10.13 -9.79 -7.46
N ALA A 24 9.37 -9.08 -8.30
CA ALA A 24 8.77 -7.80 -7.93
C ALA A 24 7.76 -7.95 -6.78
N ALA A 25 6.86 -8.94 -6.86
CA ALA A 25 5.90 -9.26 -5.81
C ALA A 25 6.60 -9.59 -4.48
N THR A 26 7.63 -10.44 -4.48
CA THR A 26 8.40 -10.77 -3.28
C THR A 26 9.11 -9.55 -2.68
N ARG A 27 9.51 -8.58 -3.50
CA ARG A 27 10.11 -7.33 -3.02
C ARG A 27 9.06 -6.42 -2.36
N ILE A 28 7.87 -6.33 -2.95
CA ILE A 28 6.74 -5.61 -2.36
C ILE A 28 6.37 -6.22 -1.00
N LEU A 29 6.22 -7.54 -0.93
CA LEU A 29 5.91 -8.26 0.32
C LEU A 29 6.99 -8.05 1.40
N ARG A 30 8.28 -8.11 1.03
CA ARG A 30 9.37 -7.82 1.97
C ARG A 30 9.35 -6.39 2.50
N TYR A 31 8.99 -5.42 1.65
CA TYR A 31 8.82 -4.05 2.09
C TYR A 31 7.68 -3.94 3.10
N ILE A 32 6.51 -4.51 2.81
CA ILE A 32 5.36 -4.52 3.73
C ILE A 32 5.74 -5.15 5.06
N ALA A 33 6.37 -6.32 5.03
CA ALA A 33 6.81 -7.03 6.24
C ALA A 33 7.81 -6.22 7.08
N GLY A 34 8.73 -5.49 6.43
CA GLY A 34 9.68 -4.61 7.10
C GLY A 34 9.08 -3.30 7.61
N THR A 35 7.87 -2.95 7.19
CA THR A 35 7.18 -1.71 7.59
C THR A 35 5.94 -1.97 8.44
N LEU A 36 5.76 -3.17 9.00
CA LEU A 36 4.60 -3.48 9.84
C LEU A 36 4.51 -2.59 11.08
N ASP A 37 5.66 -2.19 11.63
CA ASP A 37 5.74 -1.31 12.81
C ASP A 37 5.58 0.18 12.48
N TYR A 38 5.43 0.53 11.19
CA TYR A 38 5.30 1.92 10.76
C TYR A 38 3.83 2.36 10.91
N GLY A 39 3.59 3.35 11.76
CA GLY A 39 2.27 3.98 11.91
C GLY A 39 2.04 5.13 10.95
N ILE A 40 0.77 5.54 10.82
CA ILE A 40 0.37 6.77 10.12
C ILE A 40 0.25 7.89 11.16
N LEU A 41 1.00 8.97 10.99
CA LEU A 41 0.92 10.13 11.88
C LEU A 41 -0.18 11.08 11.42
N PHE A 42 -1.17 11.32 12.29
CA PHE A 42 -2.18 12.37 12.11
C PHE A 42 -1.83 13.56 13.01
N PRO A 43 -1.08 14.57 12.52
CA PRO A 43 -0.76 15.74 13.33
C PRO A 43 -2.05 16.49 13.67
N LYS A 44 -2.26 16.82 14.95
CA LYS A 44 -3.29 17.77 15.35
C LYS A 44 -2.98 19.09 14.66
N SER A 45 -3.83 19.50 13.73
CA SER A 45 -3.67 20.77 13.03
C SER A 45 -3.55 21.91 14.03
N ALA A 46 -2.56 22.78 13.84
CA ALA A 46 -2.27 23.94 14.69
C ALA A 46 -3.42 24.97 14.75
N LYS A 47 -4.51 24.77 14.01
CA LYS A 47 -5.71 25.62 13.99
C LYS A 47 -6.93 24.74 13.73
N ASN A 48 -7.73 24.42 14.76
CA ASN A 48 -9.16 24.03 14.74
C ASN A 48 -9.78 23.27 13.52
N THR A 49 -9.01 22.65 12.63
CA THR A 49 -9.51 21.86 11.52
C THR A 49 -9.74 20.46 12.05
N LYS A 50 -11.02 20.09 12.11
CA LYS A 50 -11.50 18.76 12.43
C LYS A 50 -10.80 17.75 11.49
N LEU A 51 -10.02 16.83 12.06
CA LEU A 51 -9.48 15.69 11.32
C LEU A 51 -10.65 14.75 10.99
N GLU A 52 -11.04 14.68 9.72
CA GLU A 52 -12.05 13.75 9.25
C GLU A 52 -11.36 12.52 8.65
N ILE A 53 -11.43 11.40 9.37
CA ILE A 53 -10.94 10.12 8.90
C ILE A 53 -12.03 9.52 8.01
N VAL A 54 -11.73 9.31 6.73
CA VAL A 54 -12.61 8.62 5.78
C VAL A 54 -12.03 7.23 5.52
N CYS A 55 -12.84 6.20 5.76
CA CYS A 55 -12.47 4.81 5.49
C CYS A 55 -13.32 4.30 4.32
N TYR A 56 -12.69 3.56 3.41
CA TYR A 56 -13.36 2.89 2.30
C TYR A 56 -13.24 1.37 2.51
N SER A 57 -14.33 0.64 2.26
CA SER A 57 -14.34 -0.82 2.21
C SER A 57 -14.96 -1.21 0.87
N ASP A 58 -14.22 -1.95 0.05
CA ASP A 58 -14.73 -2.50 -1.20
C ASP A 58 -15.21 -3.95 -0.98
N ALA A 59 -16.15 -4.42 -1.79
CA ALA A 59 -16.81 -5.71 -1.64
C ALA A 59 -16.86 -6.55 -2.93
N ASP A 60 -16.14 -6.15 -3.99
CA ASP A 60 -15.99 -6.94 -5.23
C ASP A 60 -15.05 -8.15 -5.07
#